data_AF-A0A920KX04-F1
#
_entry.id   AF-A0A920KX04-F1
#
_cell.length_a   1.000
_cell.length_b   1.000
_cell.length_c   1.000
_cell.angle_alpha   90.00
_cell.angle_beta   90.00
_cell.angle_gamma   90.00
#
_symmetry.space_group_name_H-M   'P 1'
#
loop_
_entity.id
_entity.type
_entity.pdbx_description
1 polymer ?
#
loop_
_entity_poly.entity_id
_entity_poly.type
_entity_poly.pdbx_seq_one_letter_code
_entity_poly.pdbx_strand_id
1 'polypeptide(L)'
;MVAQFDQKPVILFGDQNGNGLIDGLESDITEITFCEGQSIDLSFIYPNVLNGQNYRWTSPSTGGTFNGNSTSNILNPIYEPSQNDIDTGSVVLRLEVDPTGACSSITDEQFFKEITVLIESNPTLDVIPVHEVCEVYFDPVANELKPTLFTIPGTTTNYPENIEWVTVPAVNNPYAL
;
A
#
# COMPACT_ATOMS: atom_id res chain seq x y z
N MET A 1 -46.89 0.26 22.46
CA MET A 1 -45.49 -0.07 22.81
C MET A 1 -44.84 -0.45 21.50
N VAL A 2 -44.05 0.45 20.91
CA VAL A 2 -43.32 0.13 19.67
C VAL A 2 -42.14 -0.72 20.11
N ALA A 3 -42.03 -1.94 19.57
CA ALA A 3 -40.84 -2.75 19.78
C ALA A 3 -39.66 -2.00 19.18
N GLN A 4 -38.79 -1.48 20.04
CA GLN A 4 -37.50 -0.96 19.61
C GLN A 4 -36.69 -2.18 19.20
N PHE A 5 -36.60 -2.42 17.88
CA PHE A 5 -35.74 -3.46 17.35
C PHE A 5 -34.32 -3.20 17.84
N ASP A 6 -33.69 -4.24 18.37
CA ASP A 6 -32.33 -4.25 18.91
C ASP A 6 -31.36 -3.80 17.80
N GLN A 7 -30.99 -2.52 17.79
CA GLN A 7 -30.19 -1.91 16.75
C GLN A 7 -28.71 -2.19 17.04
N LYS A 8 -28.26 -3.40 16.70
CA LYS A 8 -26.84 -3.76 16.77
C LYS A 8 -26.00 -2.85 15.86
N PRO A 9 -24.76 -2.50 16.24
CA PRO A 9 -23.84 -1.81 15.37
C PRO A 9 -23.63 -2.51 14.04
N VAL A 10 -23.56 -1.72 12.97
CA VAL A 10 -23.23 -2.20 11.63
C VAL A 10 -22.10 -1.33 11.10
N ILE A 11 -21.01 -1.96 10.67
CA ILE A 11 -19.86 -1.30 10.05
C ILE A 11 -19.85 -1.70 8.58
N LEU A 12 -19.91 -0.72 7.68
CA LEU A 12 -19.91 -0.90 6.23
C LEU A 12 -18.66 -0.24 5.66
N PHE A 13 -17.95 -0.95 4.79
CA PHE A 13 -16.83 -0.40 4.04
C PHE A 13 -17.27 -0.44 2.57
N GLY A 14 -17.29 0.71 1.90
CA GLY A 14 -17.80 0.86 0.54
C GLY A 14 -19.20 1.49 0.44
N ASP A 15 -19.77 1.99 1.52
CA ASP A 15 -21.03 2.77 1.49
C ASP A 15 -20.73 4.20 1.04
N GLN A 16 -20.71 4.40 -0.28
CA GLN A 16 -20.29 5.64 -0.93
C GLN A 16 -21.32 6.77 -0.77
N ASN A 17 -22.60 6.43 -0.74
CA ASN A 17 -23.67 7.39 -0.64
C ASN A 17 -24.10 7.67 0.82
N GLY A 18 -23.62 6.87 1.77
CA GLY A 18 -23.85 7.03 3.21
C GLY A 18 -25.27 6.68 3.65
N ASN A 19 -26.01 5.88 2.87
CA ASN A 19 -27.38 5.49 3.17
C ASN A 19 -27.46 4.35 4.20
N GLY A 20 -26.33 3.78 4.62
CA GLY A 20 -26.27 2.70 5.59
C GLY A 20 -26.54 1.32 4.99
N LEU A 21 -26.38 1.15 3.69
CA LEU A 21 -26.50 -0.11 2.96
C LEU A 21 -25.31 -0.25 2.00
N ILE A 22 -24.90 -1.49 1.75
CA ILE A 22 -24.11 -1.82 0.56
C ILE A 22 -25.10 -2.40 -0.45
N ASP A 23 -25.44 -1.63 -1.48
CA ASP A 23 -26.45 -2.00 -2.47
C ASP A 23 -25.86 -2.29 -3.85
N GLY A 24 -26.71 -2.49 -4.87
CA GLY A 24 -26.27 -2.86 -6.23
C GLY A 24 -25.46 -1.79 -6.98
N LEU A 25 -25.30 -0.59 -6.40
CA LEU A 25 -24.42 0.48 -6.91
C LEU A 25 -23.11 0.57 -6.12
N GLU A 26 -23.00 -0.18 -5.03
CA GLU A 26 -21.88 -0.19 -4.10
C GLU A 26 -21.31 -1.61 -3.98
N SER A 27 -20.18 -1.76 -3.32
CA SER A 27 -19.57 -3.07 -3.10
C SER A 27 -18.86 -3.09 -1.78
N ASP A 28 -18.93 -4.22 -1.10
CA ASP A 28 -18.26 -4.37 0.19
C ASP A 28 -16.75 -4.40 -0.04
N ILE A 29 -16.04 -3.46 0.59
CA ILE A 29 -14.60 -3.35 0.47
C ILE A 29 -13.97 -4.19 1.58
N THR A 30 -13.37 -5.31 1.19
CA THR A 30 -12.66 -6.24 2.09
C THR A 30 -11.15 -6.19 1.94
N GLU A 31 -10.68 -5.68 0.79
CA GLU A 31 -9.25 -5.51 0.49
C GLU A 31 -8.97 -4.22 -0.28
N ILE A 32 -7.78 -3.64 -0.07
CA ILE A 32 -7.24 -2.51 -0.81
C ILE A 32 -5.74 -2.72 -1.03
N THR A 33 -5.18 -2.15 -2.10
CA THR A 33 -3.76 -2.27 -2.45
C THR A 33 -3.10 -0.90 -2.55
N PHE A 34 -1.94 -0.74 -1.93
CA PHE A 34 -1.13 0.48 -1.95
C PHE A 34 0.36 0.16 -2.13
N CYS A 35 1.15 1.14 -2.58
CA CYS A 35 2.59 0.97 -2.70
C CYS A 35 3.29 1.10 -1.34
N GLU A 36 4.39 0.37 -1.18
CA GLU A 36 5.28 0.47 -0.03
C GLU A 36 5.73 1.92 0.22
N GLY A 37 5.69 2.33 1.50
CA GLY A 37 6.08 3.66 1.96
C GLY A 37 5.00 4.73 1.82
N GLN A 38 3.80 4.39 1.31
CA GLN A 38 2.68 5.31 1.27
C GLN A 38 1.88 5.31 2.58
N SER A 39 1.49 6.50 3.03
CA SER A 39 0.42 6.65 4.03
C SER A 39 -0.93 6.49 3.35
N ILE A 40 -1.87 5.85 4.04
CA ILE A 40 -3.15 5.42 3.48
C ILE A 40 -4.27 6.18 4.17
N ASP A 41 -5.01 7.00 3.42
CA ASP A 41 -6.21 7.68 3.91
C ASP A 41 -7.40 6.70 3.89
N LEU A 42 -7.93 6.34 5.07
CA LEU A 42 -9.05 5.39 5.15
C LEU A 42 -10.40 5.99 4.70
N SER A 43 -10.47 7.25 4.28
CA SER A 43 -11.68 7.76 3.62
C SER A 43 -11.95 7.09 2.27
N PHE A 44 -10.92 6.54 1.61
CA PHE A 44 -11.06 5.82 0.33
C PHE A 44 -11.90 4.54 0.42
N ILE A 45 -12.06 3.98 1.61
CA ILE A 45 -12.87 2.77 1.82
C ILE A 45 -14.32 3.10 2.20
N TYR A 46 -14.71 4.38 2.14
CA TYR A 46 -16.06 4.86 2.41
C TYR A 46 -16.69 4.21 3.67
N PRO A 47 -16.06 4.36 4.85
CA PRO A 47 -16.55 3.71 6.05
C PRO A 47 -17.84 4.39 6.53
N ASN A 48 -18.88 3.60 6.76
CA ASN A 48 -20.12 4.03 7.37
C ASN A 48 -20.42 3.16 8.60
N VAL A 49 -20.86 3.79 9.69
CA VAL A 49 -21.19 3.09 10.93
C VAL A 49 -22.60 3.48 11.36
N LEU A 50 -23.47 2.47 11.47
CA LEU A 50 -24.81 2.61 12.03
C LEU A 50 -24.85 2.10 13.45
N ASN A 51 -25.52 2.84 14.34
CA ASN A 51 -25.75 2.48 15.75
C ASN A 51 -24.48 2.21 16.57
N GLY A 52 -23.31 2.61 16.09
CA GLY A 52 -22.01 2.47 16.75
C GLY A 52 -21.37 3.84 17.01
N GLN A 53 -20.63 3.95 18.13
CA GLN A 53 -19.83 5.12 18.50
C GLN A 53 -18.46 4.67 19.04
N ASN A 54 -17.66 5.60 19.57
CA ASN A 54 -16.35 5.30 20.14
C ASN A 54 -15.47 4.46 19.19
N TYR A 55 -15.31 4.96 17.96
CA TYR A 55 -14.51 4.32 16.94
C TYR A 55 -13.12 3.97 17.49
N ARG A 56 -12.62 2.79 17.13
CA ARG A 56 -11.29 2.36 17.52
C ARG A 56 -10.65 1.55 16.40
N TRP A 57 -9.78 2.23 15.66
CA TRP A 57 -8.90 1.60 14.68
C TRP A 57 -7.68 0.99 15.38
N THR A 58 -7.34 -0.24 14.98
CA THR A 58 -6.16 -0.99 15.46
C THR A 58 -5.53 -1.80 14.32
N SER A 59 -4.23 -2.08 14.42
CA SER A 59 -3.44 -2.94 13.53
C SER A 59 -2.89 -4.13 14.33
N PRO A 60 -3.72 -5.17 14.61
CA PRO A 60 -3.43 -6.15 15.66
C PRO A 60 -2.11 -6.92 15.50
N SER A 61 -1.62 -7.04 14.26
CA SER A 61 -0.54 -7.96 13.89
C SER A 61 0.83 -7.30 13.73
N THR A 62 0.92 -5.98 13.60
CA THR A 62 2.10 -5.38 12.93
C THR A 62 2.58 -4.05 13.51
N GLY A 63 1.74 -3.33 14.26
CA GLY A 63 2.17 -2.14 14.99
C GLY A 63 2.31 -0.87 14.14
N GLY A 64 1.73 -0.81 12.95
CA GLY A 64 1.57 0.45 12.20
C GLY A 64 0.70 1.46 12.95
N THR A 65 0.80 2.73 12.57
CA THR A 65 0.17 3.85 13.28
C THR A 65 -1.02 4.45 12.52
N PHE A 66 -1.91 5.09 13.26
CA PHE A 66 -3.03 5.87 12.77
C PHE A 66 -2.81 7.32 13.20
N ASN A 67 -2.47 8.19 12.25
CA ASN A 67 -2.08 9.58 12.49
C ASN A 67 -1.00 9.69 13.60
N GLY A 68 0.06 8.88 13.51
CA GLY A 68 1.16 8.83 14.48
C GLY A 68 0.85 8.15 15.82
N ASN A 69 -0.31 7.51 16.01
CA ASN A 69 -0.68 6.81 17.25
C ASN A 69 -0.97 5.33 16.98
N SER A 70 -0.75 4.43 17.94
CA SER A 70 -1.04 2.99 17.74
C SER A 70 -2.53 2.65 17.58
N THR A 71 -3.42 3.59 17.91
CA THR A 71 -4.88 3.48 17.74
C THR A 71 -5.46 4.84 17.36
N SER A 72 -6.60 4.86 16.67
CA SER A 72 -7.33 6.11 16.38
C SER A 72 -8.83 5.99 16.65
N ASN A 73 -9.42 7.09 17.11
CA ASN A 73 -10.86 7.24 17.32
C ASN A 73 -11.55 8.13 16.26
N ILE A 74 -10.83 8.47 15.21
CA ILE A 74 -11.34 9.15 14.03
C ILE A 74 -11.86 8.07 13.08
N LEU A 75 -13.04 8.25 12.47
CA LEU A 75 -13.61 7.26 11.55
C LEU A 75 -12.72 7.07 10.30
N ASN A 76 -12.16 8.16 9.80
CA ASN A 76 -11.28 8.22 8.62
C ASN A 76 -9.87 8.68 9.02
N PRO A 77 -9.06 7.86 9.71
CA PRO A 77 -7.70 8.21 10.02
C PRO A 77 -6.79 7.99 8.81
N ILE A 78 -5.54 8.47 8.92
CA ILE A 78 -4.47 8.10 8.01
C ILE A 78 -3.69 6.96 8.64
N TYR A 79 -3.63 5.80 7.99
CA TYR A 79 -2.80 4.68 8.40
C TYR A 79 -1.38 4.82 7.82
N GLU A 80 -0.38 4.58 8.66
CA GLU A 80 1.03 4.63 8.35
C GLU A 80 1.60 3.22 8.60
N PRO A 81 1.89 2.46 7.53
CA PRO A 81 2.46 1.12 7.67
C PRO A 81 3.79 1.14 8.41
N SER A 82 3.98 0.15 9.27
CA SER A 82 5.24 -0.21 9.93
C SER A 82 6.16 -1.00 8.99
N GLN A 83 7.43 -1.16 9.38
CA GLN A 83 8.36 -2.05 8.65
C GLN A 83 7.85 -3.49 8.60
N ASN A 84 7.18 -3.97 9.65
CA ASN A 84 6.65 -5.34 9.67
C ASN A 84 5.48 -5.52 8.68
N ASP A 85 4.69 -4.47 8.44
CA ASP A 85 3.66 -4.47 7.40
C ASP A 85 4.29 -4.64 6.01
N ILE A 86 5.34 -3.86 5.76
CA ILE A 86 6.10 -3.86 4.50
C ILE A 86 6.75 -5.22 4.26
N ASP A 87 7.45 -5.77 5.27
CA ASP A 87 8.14 -7.05 5.18
C ASP A 87 7.15 -8.22 4.96
N THR A 88 5.94 -8.11 5.51
CA THR A 88 4.86 -9.11 5.32
C THR A 88 4.13 -8.92 3.99
N GLY A 89 4.22 -7.73 3.36
CA GLY A 89 3.48 -7.35 2.16
C GLY A 89 1.97 -7.17 2.37
N SER A 90 1.50 -7.21 3.62
CA SER A 90 0.08 -7.05 3.94
C SER A 90 -0.14 -6.74 5.43
N VAL A 91 -1.29 -6.13 5.72
CA VAL A 91 -1.76 -5.87 7.09
C VAL A 91 -3.27 -5.96 7.19
N VAL A 92 -3.77 -6.44 8.33
CA VAL A 92 -5.19 -6.39 8.67
C VAL A 92 -5.44 -5.21 9.60
N LEU A 93 -6.32 -4.30 9.18
CA LEU A 93 -6.79 -3.20 10.01
C LEU A 93 -8.17 -3.55 10.56
N ARG A 94 -8.39 -3.27 11.85
CA ARG A 94 -9.66 -3.53 12.54
C ARG A 94 -10.27 -2.23 13.02
N LEU A 95 -11.52 -1.97 12.64
CA LEU A 95 -12.37 -0.94 13.24
C LEU A 95 -13.32 -1.59 14.23
N GLU A 96 -13.21 -1.21 15.50
CA GLU A 96 -14.10 -1.60 16.59
C GLU A 96 -14.97 -0.40 17.00
N VAL A 97 -16.22 -0.67 17.41
CA VAL A 97 -17.19 0.35 17.83
C VAL A 97 -18.01 -0.13 19.03
N ASP A 98 -18.42 0.81 19.87
CA ASP A 98 -19.33 0.54 20.99
C ASP A 98 -20.80 0.69 20.54
N PRO A 99 -21.70 -0.20 21.01
CA PRO A 99 -23.11 -0.09 20.72
C PRO A 99 -23.74 1.15 21.35
N THR A 100 -24.71 1.74 20.66
CA THR A 100 -25.44 2.94 21.10
C THR A 100 -26.90 2.64 21.38
N GLY A 101 -27.61 3.60 21.99
CA GLY A 101 -29.04 3.49 22.25
C GLY A 101 -29.39 2.35 23.21
N ALA A 102 -30.42 1.56 22.87
CA ALA A 102 -30.89 0.45 23.70
C ALA A 102 -29.86 -0.69 23.85
N CYS A 103 -28.91 -0.79 22.92
CA CYS A 103 -27.85 -1.80 22.92
C CYS A 103 -26.62 -1.39 23.75
N SER A 104 -26.60 -0.18 24.33
CA SER A 104 -25.42 0.34 25.06
C SER A 104 -25.07 -0.45 26.32
N SER A 105 -25.98 -1.28 26.83
CA SER A 105 -25.72 -2.19 27.96
C SER A 105 -25.08 -3.51 27.55
N ILE A 106 -24.99 -3.81 26.25
CA ILE A 106 -24.32 -5.00 25.73
C ILE A 106 -22.81 -4.75 25.85
N THR A 107 -22.19 -5.41 26.82
CA THR A 107 -20.75 -5.26 27.14
C THR A 107 -19.95 -6.53 26.84
N ASP A 108 -20.61 -7.66 26.65
CA ASP A 108 -19.97 -8.96 26.38
C ASP A 108 -19.76 -9.24 24.88
N GLU A 109 -20.33 -8.43 23.98
CA GLU A 109 -20.15 -8.55 22.52
C GLU A 109 -19.20 -7.46 22.01
N GLN A 110 -18.22 -7.85 21.19
CA GLN A 110 -17.38 -6.91 20.45
C GLN A 110 -17.94 -6.72 19.04
N PHE A 111 -18.16 -5.45 18.66
CA PHE A 111 -18.59 -5.10 17.31
C PHE A 111 -17.40 -4.54 16.54
N PHE A 112 -16.85 -5.34 15.64
CA PHE A 112 -15.74 -4.92 14.79
C PHE A 112 -15.86 -5.43 13.37
N LYS A 113 -15.16 -4.76 12.44
CA LYS A 113 -14.94 -5.22 11.07
C LYS A 113 -13.48 -5.04 10.70
N GLU A 114 -12.99 -5.96 9.88
CA GLU A 114 -11.61 -5.97 9.41
C GLU A 114 -11.54 -5.70 7.92
N ILE A 115 -10.43 -5.10 7.50
CA ILE A 115 -10.05 -4.88 6.11
C ILE A 115 -8.60 -5.29 5.93
N THR A 116 -8.30 -5.93 4.79
CA THR A 116 -6.93 -6.29 4.42
C THR A 116 -6.32 -5.21 3.54
N VAL A 117 -5.12 -4.77 3.86
CA VAL A 117 -4.34 -3.86 3.04
C VAL A 117 -3.16 -4.65 2.48
N LEU A 118 -3.06 -4.73 1.16
CA LEU A 118 -1.92 -5.31 0.45
C LEU A 118 -0.91 -4.20 0.18
N ILE A 119 0.36 -4.48 0.47
CA ILE A 119 1.45 -3.53 0.28
C ILE A 119 2.34 -4.06 -0.83
N GLU A 120 2.34 -3.37 -1.97
CA GLU A 120 3.18 -3.69 -3.11
C GLU A 120 4.58 -3.09 -2.91
N SER A 121 5.60 -3.94 -2.88
CA SER A 121 6.99 -3.50 -2.75
C SER A 121 7.39 -2.61 -3.93
N ASN A 122 8.26 -1.63 -3.65
CA ASN A 122 8.80 -0.78 -4.70
C ASN A 122 9.69 -1.58 -5.68
N PRO A 123 9.73 -1.21 -6.97
CA PRO A 123 10.62 -1.85 -7.92
C PRO A 123 12.07 -1.60 -7.50
N THR A 124 12.87 -2.67 -7.51
CA THR A 124 14.31 -2.60 -7.22
C THR A 124 15.09 -2.95 -8.47
N LEU A 125 16.17 -2.20 -8.70
CA LEU A 125 17.14 -2.45 -9.76
C LEU A 125 18.49 -2.74 -9.09
N ASP A 126 18.97 -3.97 -9.21
CA ASP A 126 20.33 -4.32 -8.84
C ASP A 126 21.16 -4.57 -10.10
N VAL A 127 22.34 -3.95 -10.15
CA VAL A 127 23.27 -4.03 -11.28
C VAL A 127 24.57 -4.65 -10.77
N ILE A 128 24.74 -5.95 -10.98
CA ILE A 128 25.95 -6.69 -10.57
C ILE A 128 26.64 -7.29 -11.82
N PRO A 129 27.93 -7.04 -12.13
CA PRO A 129 28.91 -6.14 -11.49
C PRO A 129 29.49 -5.07 -12.43
N VAL A 130 30.10 -4.05 -11.80
CA VAL A 130 30.99 -3.06 -12.44
C VAL A 130 32.13 -3.80 -13.14
N HIS A 131 32.11 -3.83 -14.47
CA HIS A 131 33.25 -4.25 -15.29
C HIS A 131 34.05 -3.00 -15.70
N GLU A 132 35.37 -3.06 -15.58
CA GLU A 132 36.25 -2.20 -16.38
C GLU A 132 36.21 -2.69 -17.83
N VAL A 133 35.51 -1.93 -18.68
CA VAL A 133 35.45 -2.21 -20.12
C VAL A 133 36.32 -1.19 -20.82
N CYS A 134 37.19 -1.65 -21.73
CA CYS A 134 37.92 -0.74 -22.61
C CYS A 134 36.93 -0.02 -23.54
N GLU A 135 37.00 1.32 -23.60
CA GLU A 135 36.16 2.17 -24.45
C GLU A 135 36.23 1.76 -25.93
N VAL A 136 37.38 1.22 -26.35
CA VAL A 136 37.65 0.79 -27.72
C VAL A 136 38.49 -0.50 -27.76
N TYR A 137 38.37 -1.25 -28.85
CA TYR A 137 39.32 -2.29 -29.24
C TYR A 137 39.88 -1.99 -30.64
N PHE A 138 41.12 -2.40 -30.91
CA PHE A 138 41.75 -2.22 -32.22
C PHE A 138 41.36 -3.36 -33.17
N ASP A 139 40.76 -3.03 -34.32
CA ASP A 139 40.50 -3.98 -35.41
C ASP A 139 41.72 -4.03 -36.35
N PRO A 140 42.51 -5.11 -36.34
CA PRO A 140 43.72 -5.20 -37.15
C PRO A 140 43.44 -5.37 -38.65
N VAL A 141 42.20 -5.72 -39.03
CA VAL A 141 41.79 -5.90 -40.44
C VAL A 141 41.37 -4.56 -41.03
N ALA A 142 40.63 -3.76 -40.26
CA ALA A 142 40.21 -2.42 -40.66
C ALA A 142 41.24 -1.33 -40.30
N ASN A 143 42.24 -1.64 -39.48
CA ASN A 143 43.26 -0.72 -38.95
C ASN A 143 42.65 0.52 -38.28
N GLU A 144 41.59 0.31 -37.50
CA GLU A 144 40.84 1.37 -36.83
C GLU A 144 40.46 0.97 -35.40
N LEU A 145 40.20 1.96 -34.54
CA LEU A 145 39.62 1.75 -33.22
C LEU A 145 38.10 1.59 -33.36
N LYS A 146 37.56 0.47 -32.88
CA LYS A 146 36.13 0.21 -32.86
C LYS A 146 35.58 0.30 -31.44
N PRO A 147 34.36 0.81 -31.26
CA PRO A 147 33.70 0.79 -29.95
C PRO A 147 33.42 -0.66 -29.54
N THR A 148 33.61 -0.92 -28.26
CA THR A 148 33.27 -2.22 -27.67
C THR A 148 31.76 -2.26 -27.42
N LEU A 149 31.02 -3.16 -28.08
CA LEU A 149 29.61 -3.39 -27.71
C LEU A 149 29.60 -4.09 -26.35
N PHE A 150 29.10 -3.42 -25.31
CA PHE A 150 28.97 -4.00 -23.97
C PHE A 150 27.50 -4.32 -23.68
N THR A 151 27.22 -5.56 -23.32
CA THR A 151 25.95 -5.98 -22.76
C THR A 151 26.11 -5.99 -21.25
N ILE A 152 25.31 -5.22 -20.50
CA ILE A 152 25.31 -5.27 -19.03
C ILE A 152 24.81 -6.65 -18.61
N PRO A 153 25.66 -7.56 -18.09
CA PRO A 153 25.20 -8.85 -17.62
C PRO A 153 24.57 -8.68 -16.24
N GLY A 154 23.42 -9.32 -16.00
CA GLY A 154 22.90 -9.52 -14.65
C GLY A 154 22.16 -8.31 -14.06
N THR A 155 21.06 -7.92 -14.69
CA THR A 155 20.03 -7.14 -14.00
C THR A 155 19.03 -8.10 -13.38
N THR A 156 18.95 -8.13 -12.05
CA THR A 156 17.80 -8.73 -11.36
C THR A 156 16.88 -7.60 -10.96
N THR A 157 15.64 -7.64 -11.44
CA THR A 157 14.63 -6.63 -11.12
C THR A 157 13.41 -7.31 -10.53
N ASN A 158 12.76 -6.63 -9.59
CA ASN A 158 11.37 -6.93 -9.25
C ASN A 158 10.49 -5.94 -10.03
N TYR A 159 9.41 -6.43 -10.64
CA TYR A 159 8.53 -5.66 -11.55
C TYR A 159 9.27 -4.99 -12.73
N PRO A 160 9.85 -5.76 -13.68
CA PRO A 160 10.65 -5.23 -14.79
C PRO A 160 9.91 -4.24 -15.70
N GLU A 161 8.59 -4.40 -15.84
CA GLU A 161 7.74 -3.54 -16.68
C GLU A 161 7.68 -2.09 -16.16
N ASN A 162 8.01 -1.86 -14.88
CA ASN A 162 7.95 -0.55 -14.24
C ASN A 162 9.31 0.17 -14.22
N ILE A 163 10.32 -0.35 -14.93
CA ILE A 163 11.66 0.23 -15.01
C ILE A 163 11.91 0.77 -16.42
N GLU A 164 12.09 2.09 -16.53
CA GLU A 164 12.46 2.72 -17.79
C GLU A 164 13.99 2.77 -17.93
N TRP A 165 14.50 2.21 -19.03
CA TRP A 165 15.92 2.25 -19.38
C TRP A 165 16.21 3.47 -20.26
N VAL A 166 16.93 4.45 -19.72
CA VAL A 166 17.43 5.58 -20.50
C VAL A 166 18.91 5.40 -20.77
N THR A 167 19.31 5.35 -22.04
CA THR A 167 20.71 5.50 -22.42
C THR A 167 21.06 6.98 -22.37
N VAL A 168 21.94 7.37 -21.44
CA VAL A 168 22.47 8.74 -21.43
C VAL A 168 23.46 8.85 -22.59
N PRO A 169 23.24 9.74 -23.58
CA PRO A 169 24.24 9.94 -24.63
C PRO A 169 25.54 10.42 -24.00
N ALA A 170 26.67 9.85 -24.44
CA ALA A 170 28.00 10.11 -23.90
C ALA A 170 28.22 11.63 -23.72
N VAL A 171 28.45 12.04 -22.47
CA VAL A 171 28.85 13.41 -22.17
C VAL A 171 30.21 13.58 -22.84
N ASN A 172 30.25 14.42 -23.90
CA ASN A 172 31.42 14.86 -24.65
C ASN A 172 32.75 14.40 -24.02
N ASN A 173 33.35 13.33 -24.56
CA ASN A 173 34.69 12.91 -24.16
C ASN A 173 35.65 14.09 -24.44
N PRO A 174 36.23 14.74 -23.41
CA PRO A 174 37.16 15.86 -23.62
C PRO A 174 38.53 15.40 -24.15
N TYR A 175 38.71 14.09 -24.41
CA TYR A 175 39.92 13.47 -24.93
C TYR A 175 39.74 12.79 -26.30
N ALA A 176 38.64 13.06 -27.03
CA ALA A 176 38.56 12.69 -28.44
C ALA A 176 39.58 13.55 -29.24
N LEU A 177 40.76 12.98 -29.48
CA LEU A 177 41.82 13.52 -30.35
C LEU A 177 41.45 13.41 -31.82
#